data_AF-A0A2N6DAR2-F1
#
_entry.id   AF-A0A2N6DAR2-F1
#
_cell.length_a   1.000
_cell.length_b   1.000
_cell.length_c   1.000
_cell.angle_alpha   90.00
_cell.angle_beta   90.00
_cell.angle_gamma   90.00
#
_symmetry.space_group_name_H-M   'P 1'
#
loop_
_entity.id
_entity.type
_entity.pdbx_description
1 polymer ?
#
loop_
_entity_poly.entity_id
_entity_poly.type
_entity_poly.pdbx_seq_one_letter_code
_entity_poly.pdbx_strand_id
1 'polypeptide(L)' 'MKQYHYGNHIRLFQNTDFYLFLRAVYEGKIYYDPGIKLARRDARYVSKRRSQFRVKSNDLVNIYKEKEELDLLSV' A
#
# COMPACT_ATOMS: atom_id res chain seq x y z
N MET A 1 -26.05 4.01 -7.34
CA MET A 1 -24.73 4.66 -7.52
C MET A 1 -23.94 4.50 -6.23
N LYS A 2 -22.71 3.97 -6.25
CA LYS A 2 -21.90 3.85 -5.02
C LYS A 2 -21.31 5.22 -4.68
N GLN A 3 -21.44 5.63 -3.43
CA GLN A 3 -20.86 6.85 -2.88
C GLN A 3 -19.91 6.45 -1.75
N TYR A 4 -18.79 7.16 -1.64
CA TYR A 4 -17.76 6.90 -0.64
C TYR A 4 -17.39 8.23 0.05
N HIS A 5 -17.02 8.15 1.32
CA HIS A 5 -16.49 9.26 2.10
C HIS A 5 -15.24 8.78 2.85
N TYR A 6 -14.37 9.72 3.22
CA TYR A 6 -13.24 9.42 4.10
C TYR A 6 -13.70 9.39 5.55
N GLY A 7 -13.17 8.45 6.33
CA GLY A 7 -13.30 8.46 7.78
C GLY A 7 -12.35 9.48 8.42
N ASN A 8 -12.72 9.98 9.60
CA ASN A 8 -11.93 10.91 10.40
C ASN A 8 -10.74 10.25 11.13
N HIS A 9 -10.84 8.94 11.41
CA HIS A 9 -9.78 8.19 12.07
C HIS A 9 -8.74 7.72 11.06
N ILE A 10 -7.52 8.25 11.19
CA ILE A 10 -6.39 7.93 10.30
C ILE A 10 -5.23 7.34 11.07
N ARG A 11 -4.40 6.58 10.35
CA ARG A 11 -3.09 6.13 10.82
C ARG A 11 -2.01 6.79 9.97
N LEU A 12 -1.14 7.55 10.60
CA LEU A 12 0.01 8.18 9.97
C LEU A 12 1.25 7.32 10.26
N PHE A 13 2.01 7.01 9.21
CA PHE A 13 3.24 6.22 9.31
C PHE A 13 4.39 7.00 8.69
N GLN A 14 5.45 7.25 9.46
CA GLN A 14 6.52 8.17 9.07
C GLN A 14 7.90 7.55 9.24
N ASN A 15 8.90 8.20 8.62
CA ASN A 15 10.31 7.86 8.78
C ASN A 15 10.67 6.42 8.38
N THR A 16 10.21 6.00 7.19
CA THR A 16 10.71 4.77 6.53
C THR A 16 12.10 5.00 5.92
N ASP A 17 12.81 3.91 5.63
CA ASP A 17 14.02 3.93 4.83
C ASP A 17 14.16 2.64 4.00
N PHE A 18 15.14 2.62 3.09
CA PHE A 18 15.33 1.50 2.18
C PHE A 18 15.77 0.22 2.89
N TYR A 19 16.48 0.30 4.02
CA TYR A 19 16.88 -0.87 4.80
C TYR A 19 15.67 -1.52 5.47
N LEU A 20 14.76 -0.72 6.04
CA LEU A 20 13.48 -1.20 6.56
C LEU A 20 12.65 -1.89 5.48
N PHE A 21 12.60 -1.32 4.28
CA PHE A 21 11.96 -1.96 3.14
C PHE A 21 12.59 -3.31 2.79
N LEU A 22 13.92 -3.36 2.60
CA LEU A 22 14.64 -4.60 2.23
C LEU A 22 14.49 -5.68 3.30
N ARG A 23 14.59 -5.30 4.58
CA ARG A 23 14.36 -6.18 5.71
C ARG A 23 12.96 -6.77 5.68
N ALA A 24 11.94 -5.93 5.45
CA ALA A 24 10.57 -6.39 5.38
C ALA A 24 10.27 -7.26 4.16
N VAL A 25 10.98 -7.07 3.03
CA VAL A 25 10.95 -8.01 1.90
C VAL A 25 11.57 -9.35 2.32
N TYR A 26 12.75 -9.34 2.95
CA TYR A 26 13.43 -10.54 3.43
C TYR A 26 12.59 -11.32 4.45
N GLU A 27 11.92 -10.62 5.37
CA GLU A 27 11.05 -11.21 6.40
C GLU A 27 9.65 -11.58 5.87
N GLY A 28 9.37 -11.37 4.58
CA GLY A 28 8.09 -11.73 3.94
C GLY A 28 6.91 -10.83 4.33
N LYS A 29 7.16 -9.65 4.91
CA LYS A 29 6.15 -8.65 5.25
C LYS A 29 5.73 -7.82 4.05
N ILE A 30 6.69 -7.53 3.17
CA ILE A 30 6.44 -6.95 1.85
C ILE A 30 6.55 -8.05 0.80
N TYR A 31 5.55 -8.12 -0.08
CA TYR A 31 5.55 -9.04 -1.22
C TYR A 31 5.39 -8.27 -2.54
N TYR A 32 6.10 -8.75 -3.54
CA TYR A 32 5.97 -8.26 -4.90
C TYR A 32 4.71 -8.85 -5.55
N ASP A 33 3.83 -8.00 -6.06
CA ASP A 33 2.64 -8.34 -6.83
C ASP A 33 2.84 -7.99 -8.32
N PRO A 34 3.41 -8.92 -9.11
CA PRO A 34 3.50 -8.79 -10.55
C PRO A 34 2.13 -9.02 -11.19
N GLY A 35 1.28 -7.99 -11.18
CA GLY A 35 -0.04 -8.03 -11.80
C GLY A 35 0.01 -7.84 -13.31
N ILE A 36 0.78 -8.65 -14.03
CA ILE A 36 0.79 -8.64 -15.50
C ILE A 36 -0.54 -9.24 -15.98
N LYS A 37 -1.39 -8.41 -16.57
CA LYS A 37 -2.66 -8.86 -17.15
C LYS A 37 -2.83 -8.34 -18.57
N LEU A 38 -3.32 -9.21 -19.46
CA LEU A 38 -3.81 -8.81 -20.76
C LEU A 38 -5.23 -8.25 -20.59
N ALA A 39 -5.43 -6.97 -20.92
CA ALA A 39 -6.74 -6.32 -20.87
C ALA A 39 -7.22 -6.02 -22.29
N ARG A 40 -8.50 -6.30 -22.58
CA ARG A 40 -9.12 -5.87 -23.84
C ARG A 40 -9.59 -4.43 -23.68
N ARG A 41 -9.13 -3.54 -24.54
CA ARG A 41 -9.60 -2.15 -24.65
C ARG A 41 -9.85 -1.86 -26.12
N ASP A 42 -11.05 -1.42 -26.47
CA ASP A 42 -11.42 -1.00 -27.84
C ASP A 42 -11.03 -2.04 -28.91
N ALA A 43 -11.46 -3.29 -28.71
CA ALA A 43 -11.16 -4.45 -29.55
C ALA A 43 -9.69 -4.88 -29.67
N ARG A 44 -8.74 -4.21 -28.99
CA ARG A 44 -7.31 -4.59 -28.95
C ARG A 44 -6.91 -5.14 -27.59
N TYR A 45 -5.94 -6.05 -27.58
CA TYR A 45 -5.31 -6.53 -26.35
C TYR A 45 -4.16 -5.59 -25.98
N VAL A 46 -4.22 -5.05 -24.76
CA VAL A 46 -3.18 -4.18 -24.19
C VAL A 46 -2.62 -4.86 -22.95
N SER A 47 -1.30 -4.97 -22.87
CA SER A 47 -0.62 -5.42 -21.66
C SER A 47 -0.72 -4.35 -20.58
N LYS A 48 -1.43 -4.64 -19.48
CA LYS A 48 -1.28 -3.87 -18.24
C LYS A 48 -0.18 -4.52 -17.42
N ARG A 49 0.99 -3.87 -17.42
CA ARG A 49 2.10 -4.23 -16.54
C ARG A 49 1.94 -3.50 -15.23
N ARG A 50 1.85 -4.24 -14.14
CA ARG A 50 1.81 -3.73 -12.77
C ARG A 50 3.01 -4.30 -12.03
N SER A 51 3.79 -3.42 -11.43
CA SER A 51 4.91 -3.75 -10.56
C SER A 51 4.65 -3.07 -9.22
N GLN A 52 3.92 -3.75 -8.33
CA GLN A 52 3.55 -3.20 -7.03
C GLN A 52 4.19 -4.01 -5.91
N PHE A 53 4.65 -3.32 -4.88
CA PHE A 53 4.93 -3.93 -3.59
C PHE A 53 3.70 -3.78 -2.71
N ARG A 54 3.34 -4.84 -2.00
CA ARG A 54 2.19 -4.89 -1.10
C ARG A 54 2.64 -5.31 0.29
N VAL A 55 1.92 -4.79 1.29
CA VAL A 55 2.14 -5.09 2.71
C VAL A 55 0.77 -5.15 3.37
N LYS A 56 0.60 -6.01 4.38
CA LYS A 56 -0.63 -5.99 5.18
C LYS A 56 -0.64 -4.72 6.02
N SER A 57 -1.80 -4.09 6.18
CA SER A 57 -1.88 -2.84 6.94
C SER A 57 -1.35 -2.95 8.38
N ASN A 58 -1.50 -4.13 9.02
CA ASN A 58 -0.97 -4.37 10.36
C ASN A 58 0.55 -4.53 10.40
N ASP A 59 1.20 -4.85 9.27
CA ASP A 59 2.66 -4.97 9.18
C ASP A 59 3.34 -3.63 8.83
N LEU A 60 2.58 -2.55 8.60
CA LEU A 60 3.14 -1.22 8.32
C LEU A 60 4.05 -0.71 9.45
N VAL A 61 3.75 -1.08 10.71
CA VAL A 61 4.61 -0.75 11.85
C VAL A 61 6.03 -1.30 11.74
N ASN A 62 6.25 -2.32 10.91
CA ASN A 62 7.58 -2.93 10.72
C ASN A 62 8.42 -2.18 9.67
N ILE A 63 7.82 -1.27 8.90
CA ILE A 63 8.50 -0.57 7.80
C ILE A 63 8.55 0.95 7.97
N TYR A 64 8.00 1.48 9.06
CA TYR A 64 8.04 2.88 9.44
C TYR A 64 8.53 3.00 10.88
N LYS A 65 9.31 4.03 11.19
CA LYS A 65 9.84 4.24 12.55
C LYS A 65 8.80 4.85 13.49
N GLU A 66 7.81 5.53 12.93
CA GLU A 66 6.77 6.22 13.68
C GLU A 66 5.39 5.82 13.18
N LYS A 67 4.46 5.65 14.12
CA LYS A 67 3.04 5.42 13.89
C LYS A 67 2.25 6.34 14.81
N GLU A 68 1.32 7.07 14.24
CA GLU A 68 0.33 7.87 14.96
C GLU A 68 -1.08 7.46 14.55
N GLU A 69 -2.01 7.48 15.50
CA GLU A 69 -3.45 7.36 15.26
C GLU A 69 -4.10 8.69 15.61
N LEU A 70 -4.80 9.28 14.66
CA LEU A 70 -5.40 10.62 14.77
C LEU A 70 -6.88 10.55 14.45
N ASP A 71 -7.69 11.23 15.25
CA ASP A 71 -9.05 11.61 14.88
C ASP A 71 -9.03 13.07 14.42
N LEU A 72 -9.21 13.30 13.11
CA LEU A 72 -9.16 14.64 12.51
C LEU A 72 -10.26 15.60 12.98
N LEU A 73 -11.27 15.12 13.71
CA LEU A 73 -12.32 15.95 14.30
C LEU A 73 -12.04 16.34 15.76
N SER A 74 -11.05 15.71 16.39
CA SER A 74 -10.63 16.00 17.77
C SER A 74 -9.31 16.77 17.86
N VAL A 75 -8.70 17.10 16.70
CA VAL A 75 -7.47 17.90 16.59
C VAL A 75 -7.81 19.38 16.61
#